data_AF-A0A2V6SX57-F1
#
_entry.id   AF-A0A2V6SX57-F1
#
_cell.length_a   1.000
_cell.length_b   1.000
_cell.length_c   1.000
_cell.angle_alpha   90.00
_cell.angle_beta   90.00
_cell.angle_gamma   90.00
#
_symmetry.space_group_name_H-M   'P 1'
#
loop_
_entity.id
_entity.type
_entity.pdbx_description
1 polymer ?
#
loop_
_entity_poly.entity_id
_entity_poly.type
_entity_poly.pdbx_seq_one_letter_code
_entity_poly.pdbx_strand_id
1 'polypeptide(L)'
;MTAATGPDTGSRGEDEPGSAAGPGCRIGIVVPCFNEAHRLRPDAFSEFARRGQARFLFVNDGSTDDTRAVLGALSRDAPAQVAVLDLATNAGKGEAVRRGMLEVFGWGVAYAGFWDADLATPLDAIPAFAAILDGEPRLEMVFGARVLLMGRSIRRSSTRHYAGRLFATAVSLV
;
A
#
# COMPACT_ATOMS: atom_id res chain seq x y z
N MET A 1 -59.74 -34.56 -14.19
CA MET A 1 -60.62 -34.22 -13.07
C MET A 1 -59.73 -33.86 -11.89
N THR A 2 -59.69 -32.56 -11.54
CA THR A 2 -59.39 -31.94 -10.22
C THR A 2 -58.02 -32.29 -9.55
N ALA A 3 -56.98 -31.45 -9.55
CA ALA A 3 -56.71 -30.15 -8.88
C ALA A 3 -56.28 -30.20 -7.38
N ALA A 4 -55.25 -29.38 -7.06
CA ALA A 4 -54.89 -28.73 -5.76
C ALA A 4 -54.20 -29.60 -4.65
N THR A 5 -53.22 -29.18 -3.81
CA THR A 5 -52.33 -28.00 -3.59
C THR A 5 -51.22 -28.43 -2.56
N GLY A 6 -50.08 -27.72 -2.50
CA GLY A 6 -48.83 -28.03 -1.74
C GLY A 6 -48.87 -28.14 -0.19
N PRO A 7 -47.71 -28.18 0.49
CA PRO A 7 -46.90 -26.96 0.62
C PRO A 7 -45.40 -27.11 0.39
N ASP A 8 -44.84 -25.94 0.14
CA ASP A 8 -43.46 -25.55 -0.13
C ASP A 8 -42.68 -25.43 1.19
N THR A 9 -41.49 -26.04 1.28
CA THR A 9 -40.57 -25.87 2.42
C THR A 9 -39.14 -25.68 1.93
N GLY A 10 -38.74 -24.42 1.85
CA GLY A 10 -37.56 -23.92 2.56
C GLY A 10 -36.21 -24.26 1.95
N SER A 11 -35.85 -23.55 0.88
CA SER A 11 -34.45 -23.28 0.54
C SER A 11 -33.77 -22.52 1.69
N ARG A 12 -32.79 -23.15 2.36
CA ARG A 12 -31.82 -22.43 3.18
C ARG A 12 -30.89 -21.67 2.25
N GLY A 13 -31.19 -20.38 2.05
CA GLY A 13 -30.22 -19.43 1.53
C GLY A 13 -29.10 -19.30 2.56
N GLU A 14 -27.89 -19.59 2.13
CA GLU A 14 -26.68 -19.10 2.79
C GLU A 14 -26.64 -17.59 2.52
N ASP A 15 -27.05 -16.80 3.52
CA ASP A 15 -26.83 -15.35 3.54
C ASP A 15 -25.33 -15.09 3.70
N GLU A 16 -24.61 -15.14 2.57
CA GLU A 16 -23.28 -14.56 2.41
C GLU A 16 -23.37 -13.03 2.67
N PRO A 17 -22.65 -12.50 3.66
CA PRO A 17 -22.67 -11.06 3.91
C PRO A 17 -21.92 -10.33 2.79
N GLY A 18 -22.69 -9.69 1.92
CA GLY A 18 -22.39 -8.36 1.38
C GLY A 18 -21.19 -8.27 0.44
N SER A 19 -21.36 -8.77 -0.79
CA SER A 19 -20.65 -8.24 -1.95
C SER A 19 -21.05 -6.76 -2.16
N ALA A 20 -20.25 -5.86 -1.61
CA ALA A 20 -20.28 -4.43 -1.89
C ALA A 20 -18.89 -3.97 -2.37
N ALA A 21 -18.32 -4.67 -3.35
CA ALA A 21 -17.28 -4.10 -4.19
C ALA A 21 -17.95 -3.65 -5.49
N GLY A 22 -18.15 -2.34 -5.66
CA GLY A 22 -18.27 -1.77 -7.02
C GLY A 22 -17.02 -2.12 -7.84
N PRO A 23 -16.88 -1.70 -9.12
CA PRO A 23 -15.63 -1.93 -9.88
C PRO A 23 -14.50 -1.17 -9.19
N GLY A 24 -13.93 -1.83 -8.19
CA GLY A 24 -13.21 -1.25 -7.08
C GLY A 24 -11.74 -1.35 -7.38
N CYS A 25 -11.04 -0.27 -7.10
CA CYS A 25 -9.60 -0.20 -7.26
C CYS A 25 -8.91 -1.46 -6.69
N ARG A 26 -8.24 -2.23 -7.57
CA ARG A 26 -7.69 -3.56 -7.28
C ARG A 26 -6.35 -3.53 -6.56
N ILE A 27 -5.75 -2.36 -6.37
CA ILE A 27 -4.43 -2.18 -5.76
C ILE A 27 -4.58 -1.44 -4.43
N GLY A 28 -4.04 -2.01 -3.36
CA GLY A 28 -3.93 -1.38 -2.04
C GLY A 28 -2.48 -1.14 -1.67
N ILE A 29 -2.15 0.10 -1.28
CA ILE A 29 -0.78 0.53 -0.97
C ILE A 29 -0.72 1.09 0.44
N VAL A 30 0.15 0.51 1.25
CA VAL A 30 0.47 1.00 2.60
C VAL A 30 1.57 2.05 2.52
N VAL A 31 1.37 3.19 3.19
CA VAL A 31 2.38 4.26 3.27
C VAL A 31 2.70 4.52 4.75
N PRO A 32 3.78 3.94 5.30
CA PRO A 32 4.17 4.17 6.68
C PRO A 32 4.70 5.60 6.85
N CYS A 33 4.25 6.28 7.91
CA CYS A 33 4.58 7.65 8.22
C CYS A 33 5.01 7.79 9.68
N PHE A 34 6.21 8.31 9.94
CA PHE A 34 6.64 8.78 11.25
C PHE A 34 7.36 10.10 11.10
N ASN A 35 6.80 11.17 11.67
CA ASN A 35 7.31 12.53 11.54
C ASN A 35 7.61 12.90 10.08
N GLU A 36 6.58 12.82 9.24
CA GLU A 36 6.64 13.03 7.80
C GLU A 36 5.99 14.35 7.35
N ALA A 37 5.53 15.21 8.27
CA ALA A 37 4.74 16.41 7.93
C ALA A 37 5.39 17.30 6.84
N HIS A 38 6.71 17.42 6.86
CA HIS A 38 7.48 18.24 5.91
C HIS A 38 7.96 17.48 4.67
N ARG A 39 8.01 16.15 4.69
CA ARG A 39 8.54 15.31 3.61
C ARG A 39 7.43 14.71 2.75
N LEU A 40 6.26 14.49 3.34
CA LEU A 40 5.09 14.00 2.66
C LEU A 40 4.68 14.98 1.55
N ARG A 41 4.32 14.42 0.40
CA ARG A 41 3.84 15.17 -0.77
C ARG A 41 2.34 14.92 -0.97
N PRO A 42 1.46 15.49 -0.14
CA PRO A 42 0.04 15.15 -0.12
C PRO A 42 -0.62 15.35 -1.49
N ASP A 43 -0.30 16.44 -2.20
CA ASP A 43 -0.86 16.73 -3.53
C ASP A 43 -0.57 15.63 -4.56
N ALA A 44 0.64 15.07 -4.54
CA ALA A 44 1.03 13.99 -5.45
C ALA A 44 0.24 12.71 -5.17
N PHE A 45 0.04 12.39 -3.89
CA PHE A 45 -0.79 11.26 -3.49
C PHE A 45 -2.26 11.49 -3.83
N SER A 46 -2.81 12.68 -3.59
CA SER A 46 -4.21 12.96 -3.86
C SER A 46 -4.53 13.00 -5.35
N GLU A 47 -3.64 13.59 -6.16
CA GLU A 47 -3.76 13.58 -7.62
C GLU A 47 -3.73 12.16 -8.16
N PHE A 48 -2.80 11.33 -7.69
CA PHE A 48 -2.74 9.94 -8.10
C PHE A 48 -3.96 9.14 -7.63
N ALA A 49 -4.40 9.33 -6.38
CA ALA A 49 -5.56 8.66 -5.82
C ALA A 49 -6.84 8.97 -6.61
N ARG A 50 -7.03 10.21 -7.06
CA ARG A 50 -8.17 10.62 -7.91
C ARG A 50 -8.22 9.89 -9.26
N ARG A 51 -7.10 9.35 -9.75
CA ARG A 51 -7.08 8.51 -10.97
C ARG A 51 -7.73 7.13 -10.74
N GLY A 52 -7.98 6.76 -9.48
CA GLY A 52 -8.64 5.49 -9.13
C GLY A 52 -7.77 4.24 -9.35
N GLN A 53 -6.47 4.41 -9.53
CA GLN A 53 -5.53 3.32 -9.85
C GLN A 53 -5.04 2.56 -8.61
N ALA A 54 -4.98 3.23 -7.46
CA ALA A 54 -4.63 2.63 -6.17
C ALA A 54 -5.46 3.23 -5.03
N ARG A 55 -5.70 2.42 -3.99
CA ARG A 55 -6.16 2.88 -2.68
C ARG A 55 -4.95 2.94 -1.75
N PHE A 56 -4.85 4.00 -0.95
CA PHE A 56 -3.76 4.20 -0.01
C PHE A 56 -4.24 4.07 1.43
N LEU A 57 -3.46 3.35 2.23
CA LEU A 57 -3.54 3.37 3.67
C LEU A 57 -2.30 4.05 4.22
N PHE A 58 -2.45 5.27 4.73
CA PHE A 58 -1.38 5.91 5.47
C PHE A 58 -1.37 5.42 6.91
N VAL A 59 -0.24 4.89 7.36
CA VAL A 59 -0.10 4.42 8.74
C VAL A 59 0.73 5.43 9.50
N ASN A 60 0.08 6.22 10.35
CA ASN A 60 0.77 7.15 11.25
C ASN A 60 1.32 6.38 12.46
N ASP A 61 2.62 6.16 12.47
CA ASP A 61 3.34 5.37 13.48
C ASP A 61 3.68 6.22 14.72
N GLY A 62 2.65 6.79 15.36
CA GLY A 62 2.80 7.57 16.59
C GLY A 62 3.61 8.86 16.42
N SER A 63 3.42 9.59 15.32
CA SER A 63 4.11 10.87 15.06
C SER A 63 3.80 11.92 16.13
N THR A 64 4.78 12.79 16.39
CA THR A 64 4.73 13.88 17.37
C THR A 64 4.67 15.27 16.72
N ASP A 65 4.78 15.33 15.40
CA ASP A 65 4.64 16.53 14.59
C ASP A 65 3.24 16.63 13.94
N ASP A 66 3.10 17.53 12.95
CA ASP A 66 1.82 17.76 12.26
C ASP A 66 1.41 16.65 11.28
N THR A 67 2.10 15.50 11.25
CA THR A 67 1.82 14.41 10.30
C THR A 67 0.36 13.99 10.34
N ARG A 68 -0.23 13.86 11.54
CA ARG A 68 -1.66 13.51 11.69
C ARG A 68 -2.58 14.51 10.99
N ALA A 69 -2.29 15.81 11.11
CA ALA A 69 -3.11 16.86 10.50
C ALA A 69 -3.03 16.81 8.97
N VAL A 70 -1.81 16.62 8.43
CA VAL A 70 -1.58 16.49 6.98
C VAL A 70 -2.30 15.25 6.42
N LEU A 71 -2.18 14.10 7.09
CA LEU A 71 -2.85 12.87 6.68
C LEU A 71 -4.39 12.99 6.75
N GLY A 72 -4.91 13.65 7.78
CA GLY A 72 -6.34 13.92 7.90
C GLY A 72 -6.86 14.81 6.78
N ALA A 73 -6.08 15.82 6.35
CA ALA A 73 -6.43 16.65 5.19
C ALA A 73 -6.40 15.83 3.89
N LEU A 74 -5.38 15.00 3.70
CA LEU A 74 -5.24 14.13 2.54
C LEU A 74 -6.40 13.13 2.40
N SER A 75 -6.81 12.51 3.51
CA SER A 75 -7.98 11.61 3.52
C SER A 75 -9.28 12.33 3.19
N ARG A 76 -9.46 13.58 3.64
CA ARG A 76 -10.63 14.39 3.27
C ARG A 76 -10.64 14.80 1.79
N ASP A 77 -9.48 14.98 1.17
CA ASP A 77 -9.36 15.34 -0.25
C ASP A 77 -9.68 14.17 -1.19
N ALA A 78 -9.42 12.93 -0.77
CA ALA A 78 -9.69 11.72 -1.54
C ALA A 78 -10.29 10.57 -0.69
N PRO A 79 -11.48 10.75 -0.08
CA PRO A 79 -11.99 9.84 0.96
C PRO A 79 -12.32 8.43 0.48
N ALA A 80 -12.60 8.25 -0.82
CA ALA A 80 -12.86 6.93 -1.39
C ALA A 80 -11.57 6.12 -1.64
N GLN A 81 -10.41 6.79 -1.74
CA GLN A 81 -9.14 6.16 -2.08
C GLN A 81 -8.10 6.26 -0.98
N VAL A 82 -8.28 7.14 0.01
CA VAL A 82 -7.29 7.37 1.07
C VAL A 82 -7.90 7.14 2.44
N ALA A 83 -7.32 6.18 3.16
CA ALA A 83 -7.59 5.92 4.57
C ALA A 83 -6.34 6.21 5.43
N VAL A 84 -6.55 6.41 6.73
CA VAL A 84 -5.49 6.65 7.71
C VAL A 84 -5.67 5.70 8.89
N LEU A 85 -4.58 5.05 9.30
CA LEU A 85 -4.48 4.25 10.51
C LEU A 85 -3.51 4.92 11.47
N ASP A 86 -4.00 5.36 12.62
CA ASP A 86 -3.18 5.94 13.68
C ASP A 86 -2.75 4.88 14.69
N LEU A 87 -1.44 4.73 14.88
CA LEU A 87 -0.85 3.95 15.98
C LEU A 87 -0.61 4.87 17.18
N ALA A 88 -0.85 4.35 18.38
CA ALA A 88 -0.74 5.14 19.61
C ALA A 88 0.71 5.55 19.94
N THR A 89 1.66 4.67 19.62
CA THR A 89 3.10 4.85 19.91
C THR A 89 3.90 4.37 18.70
N ASN A 90 5.04 5.02 18.45
CA ASN A 90 5.98 4.57 17.43
C ASN A 90 6.49 3.16 17.74
N ALA A 91 6.19 2.21 16.86
CA ALA A 91 6.63 0.82 16.93
C ALA A 91 7.64 0.46 15.82
N GLY A 92 7.98 1.43 14.97
CA GLY A 92 8.92 1.31 13.88
C GLY A 92 8.24 0.97 12.55
N LYS A 93 8.90 1.38 11.46
CA LYS A 93 8.41 1.22 10.08
C LYS A 93 7.95 -0.20 9.74
N GLY A 94 8.67 -1.23 10.19
CA GLY A 94 8.30 -2.62 9.93
C GLY A 94 6.94 -2.98 10.54
N GLU A 95 6.66 -2.52 11.76
CA GLU A 95 5.37 -2.72 12.41
C GLU A 95 4.28 -1.88 11.74
N ALA A 96 4.57 -0.63 11.37
CA ALA A 96 3.64 0.21 10.63
C ALA A 96 3.22 -0.44 9.29
N VAL A 97 4.19 -0.98 8.54
CA VAL A 97 3.92 -1.74 7.31
C VAL A 97 3.12 -3.00 7.63
N ARG A 98 3.51 -3.79 8.64
CA ARG A 98 2.79 -5.03 9.01
C ARG A 98 1.32 -4.75 9.34
N ARG A 99 1.05 -3.77 10.20
CA ARG A 99 -0.30 -3.35 10.59
C ARG A 99 -1.09 -2.86 9.39
N GLY A 100 -0.48 -2.04 8.53
CA GLY A 100 -1.11 -1.57 7.32
C GLY A 100 -1.42 -2.68 6.31
N MET A 101 -0.53 -3.66 6.15
CA MET A 101 -0.74 -4.77 5.22
C MET A 101 -1.92 -5.64 5.68
N LEU A 102 -2.02 -5.93 6.99
CA LEU A 102 -3.17 -6.66 7.55
C LEU A 102 -4.49 -5.96 7.26
N GLU A 103 -4.54 -4.63 7.39
CA GLU A 103 -5.71 -3.82 7.07
C GLU A 103 -6.03 -3.85 5.56
N VAL A 104 -5.02 -3.62 4.71
CA VAL A 104 -5.18 -3.62 3.24
C VAL A 104 -5.63 -4.99 2.71
N PHE A 105 -5.16 -6.10 3.28
CA PHE A 105 -5.64 -7.43 2.89
C PHE A 105 -7.14 -7.62 3.17
N GLY A 106 -7.69 -6.93 4.16
CA GLY A 106 -9.14 -6.92 4.44
C GLY A 106 -9.97 -6.13 3.42
N TRP A 107 -9.34 -5.34 2.54
CA TRP A 107 -10.05 -4.48 1.58
C TRP A 107 -10.55 -5.20 0.32
N GLY A 108 -10.24 -6.48 0.14
CA GLY A 108 -10.59 -7.23 -1.07
C GLY A 108 -9.83 -6.76 -2.32
N VAL A 109 -8.62 -6.22 -2.15
CA VAL A 109 -7.74 -5.84 -3.28
C VAL A 109 -7.07 -7.07 -3.87
N ALA A 110 -6.80 -7.05 -5.18
CA ALA A 110 -6.06 -8.13 -5.86
C ALA A 110 -4.55 -8.05 -5.56
N TYR A 111 -4.02 -6.84 -5.42
CA TYR A 111 -2.61 -6.58 -5.15
C TYR A 111 -2.45 -5.70 -3.93
N ALA A 112 -1.56 -6.10 -3.02
CA ALA A 112 -1.20 -5.33 -1.84
C ALA A 112 0.31 -5.07 -1.82
N GLY A 113 0.71 -3.85 -1.47
CA GLY A 113 2.11 -3.47 -1.36
C GLY A 113 2.32 -2.29 -0.43
N PHE A 114 3.56 -1.83 -0.31
CA PHE A 114 3.88 -0.63 0.45
C PHE A 114 4.77 0.33 -0.35
N TRP A 115 4.69 1.61 -0.01
CA TRP A 115 5.44 2.69 -0.65
C TRP A 115 5.98 3.67 0.39
N ASP A 116 7.12 4.30 0.09
CA ASP A 116 7.69 5.33 0.97
C ASP A 116 6.95 6.67 0.80
N ALA A 117 6.75 7.39 1.91
CA ALA A 117 6.05 8.67 1.95
C ALA A 117 6.79 9.81 1.20
N ASP A 118 8.11 9.67 1.02
CA ASP A 118 8.97 10.65 0.35
C ASP A 118 8.96 10.56 -1.19
N LEU A 119 8.22 9.59 -1.74
CA LEU A 119 8.15 9.29 -3.17
C LEU A 119 9.52 9.08 -3.82
N ALA A 120 10.48 8.51 -3.08
CA ALA A 120 11.77 8.16 -3.65
C ALA A 120 11.63 7.11 -4.78
N THR A 121 10.50 6.43 -4.86
CA THR A 121 10.03 5.69 -6.05
C THR A 121 8.77 6.39 -6.60
N PRO A 122 8.65 6.65 -7.91
CA PRO A 122 7.51 7.37 -8.48
C PRO A 122 6.22 6.56 -8.39
N LEU A 123 5.08 7.22 -8.09
CA LEU A 123 3.77 6.56 -7.97
C LEU A 123 3.31 5.86 -9.26
N ASP A 124 3.70 6.38 -10.43
CA ASP A 124 3.39 5.75 -11.73
C ASP A 124 4.03 4.35 -11.91
N ALA A 125 4.96 3.95 -11.03
CA ALA A 125 5.46 2.58 -11.01
C ALA A 125 4.45 1.58 -10.42
N ILE A 126 3.47 2.02 -9.64
CA ILE A 126 2.42 1.16 -9.04
C ILE A 126 1.65 0.39 -10.12
N PRO A 127 1.05 1.04 -11.15
CA PRO A 127 0.35 0.32 -12.21
C PRO A 127 1.29 -0.54 -13.05
N ALA A 128 2.56 -0.14 -13.20
CA ALA A 128 3.56 -0.97 -13.90
C ALA A 128 3.86 -2.28 -13.15
N PHE A 129 3.92 -2.26 -11.81
CA PHE A 129 4.10 -3.47 -11.01
C PHE A 129 2.89 -4.39 -11.13
N ALA A 130 1.67 -3.83 -11.08
CA ALA A 130 0.46 -4.61 -11.29
C ALA A 130 0.41 -5.24 -12.68
N ALA A 131 0.83 -4.53 -13.74
CA ALA A 131 0.88 -5.07 -15.09
C ALA A 131 1.86 -6.25 -15.23
N ILE A 132 2.99 -6.23 -14.50
CA ILE A 132 3.94 -7.34 -14.47
C ILE A 132 3.31 -8.58 -13.82
N LEU A 133 2.62 -8.39 -12.69
CA LEU A 133 1.92 -9.47 -11.99
C LEU A 133 0.77 -10.05 -12.85
N ASP A 134 -0.01 -9.18 -13.49
CA ASP A 134 -1.09 -9.57 -14.41
C ASP A 134 -0.54 -10.38 -15.62
N GLY A 135 0.65 -10.03 -16.11
CA GLY A 135 1.26 -10.66 -17.29
C GLY A 135 1.93 -12.02 -17.04
N GLU A 136 2.31 -12.30 -15.80
CA GLU A 136 3.02 -13.54 -15.42
C GLU A 136 2.36 -14.17 -14.18
N PRO A 137 1.35 -15.04 -14.35
CA PRO A 137 0.57 -15.62 -13.25
C PRO A 137 1.38 -16.45 -12.25
N ARG A 138 2.64 -16.76 -12.56
CA ARG A 138 3.58 -17.47 -11.68
C ARG A 138 4.31 -16.52 -10.71
N LEU A 139 4.24 -15.21 -10.92
CA LEU A 139 4.86 -14.23 -10.03
C LEU A 139 3.92 -13.92 -8.87
N GLU A 140 4.41 -14.17 -7.65
CA GLU A 140 3.67 -13.84 -6.42
C GLU A 140 4.06 -12.47 -5.86
N MET A 141 5.22 -11.92 -6.26
CA MET A 141 5.75 -10.68 -5.72
C MET A 141 6.60 -9.93 -6.75
N VAL A 142 6.49 -8.60 -6.73
CA VAL A 142 7.37 -7.67 -7.46
C VAL A 142 7.89 -6.63 -6.48
N PHE A 143 9.18 -6.31 -6.56
CA PHE A 143 9.80 -5.26 -5.76
C PHE A 143 10.67 -4.35 -6.64
N GLY A 144 10.73 -3.07 -6.27
CA GLY A 144 11.61 -2.10 -6.92
C GLY A 144 13.03 -2.18 -6.37
N ALA A 145 14.01 -2.31 -7.24
CA ALA A 145 15.43 -2.28 -6.87
C ALA A 145 16.16 -1.10 -7.54
N ARG A 146 16.84 -0.27 -6.75
CA ARG A 146 17.71 0.80 -7.27
C ARG A 146 19.11 0.26 -7.55
N VAL A 147 19.28 -0.42 -8.68
CA VAL A 147 20.56 -0.95 -9.17
C VAL A 147 21.22 0.02 -10.14
N LEU A 148 22.52 0.29 -9.95
CA LEU A 148 23.36 1.02 -10.91
C LEU A 148 23.60 0.12 -12.13
N LEU A 149 22.82 0.33 -13.18
CA LEU A 149 23.06 -0.23 -14.51
C LEU A 149 23.66 0.88 -15.39
N MET A 150 24.54 0.54 -16.33
CA MET A 150 25.11 1.53 -17.27
C MET A 150 23.97 2.32 -17.95
N GLY A 151 24.02 3.64 -17.87
CA GLY A 151 23.00 4.54 -18.42
C GLY A 151 22.02 5.16 -17.41
N ARG A 152 22.13 4.87 -16.10
CA ARG A 152 21.27 5.48 -15.06
C ARG A 152 22.10 6.32 -14.08
N SER A 153 21.90 7.64 -14.07
CA SER A 153 22.60 8.55 -13.15
C SER A 153 21.96 8.50 -11.76
N ILE A 154 22.59 7.80 -10.82
CA ILE A 154 22.19 7.81 -9.39
C ILE A 154 23.26 8.57 -8.61
N ARG A 155 22.92 9.76 -8.09
CA ARG A 155 23.82 10.55 -7.23
C ARG A 155 23.73 10.01 -5.79
N ARG A 156 24.77 9.33 -5.32
CA ARG A 156 24.90 8.88 -3.91
C ARG A 156 26.00 9.67 -3.20
N SER A 157 25.92 9.83 -1.88
CA SER A 157 27.08 10.27 -1.10
C SER A 157 28.09 9.13 -1.04
N SER A 158 29.34 9.40 -1.43
CA SER A 158 30.41 8.39 -1.51
C SER A 158 30.66 7.70 -0.16
N THR A 159 30.43 8.40 0.95
CA THR A 159 30.62 7.91 2.32
C THR A 159 29.74 6.71 2.69
N ARG A 160 28.47 6.67 2.27
CA ARG A 160 27.59 5.52 2.54
C ARG A 160 27.96 4.28 1.72
N HIS A 161 28.56 4.47 0.55
CA HIS A 161 28.96 3.35 -0.30
C HIS A 161 30.13 2.56 0.30
N TYR A 162 31.17 3.26 0.77
CA TYR A 162 32.34 2.61 1.36
C TYR A 162 32.04 1.98 2.73
N ALA A 163 31.25 2.65 3.57
CA ALA A 163 30.85 2.09 4.87
C ALA A 163 30.04 0.79 4.71
N GLY A 164 29.10 0.76 3.76
CA GLY A 164 28.31 -0.44 3.46
C GLY A 164 29.16 -1.60 2.93
N ARG A 165 30.17 -1.32 2.10
CA ARG A 165 31.08 -2.36 1.60
C ARG A 165 32.00 -2.92 2.67
N LEU A 166 32.55 -2.08 3.55
CA LEU A 166 33.37 -2.53 4.68
C LEU A 166 32.59 -3.45 5.62
N PHE A 167 31.35 -3.08 5.95
CA PHE A 167 30.48 -3.92 6.77
C PHE A 167 30.16 -5.25 6.08
N ALA A 168 29.76 -5.22 4.80
CA ALA A 168 29.47 -6.44 4.04
C ALA A 168 30.68 -7.38 3.97
N THR A 169 31.88 -6.84 3.72
CA THR A 169 33.12 -7.61 3.71
C THR A 169 33.46 -8.20 5.08
N ALA A 170 33.29 -7.44 6.18
CA ALA A 170 33.54 -7.94 7.53
C ALA A 170 32.60 -9.09 7.91
N VAL A 171 31.32 -9.00 7.53
CA VAL A 171 30.33 -10.06 7.78
C VAL A 171 30.56 -11.28 6.89
N SER A 172 31.08 -11.12 5.67
CA SER A 172 31.39 -12.24 4.77
C SER A 172 32.67 -13.00 5.11
N LEU A 173 33.47 -12.51 6.07
CA LEU A 173 34.73 -13.13 6.51
C LEU A 173 34.58 -13.93 7.82
N VAL A 174 33.38 -13.95 8.41
CA VAL A 174 33.01 -14.75 9.59
C VAL A 174 32.04 -15.83 9.15
#